data_AF-A0A7X7IV05-F1
#
_entry.id   AF-A0A7X7IV05-F1
#
_cell.length_a   1.000
_cell.length_b   1.000
_cell.length_c   1.000
_cell.angle_alpha   90.00
_cell.angle_beta   90.00
_cell.angle_gamma   90.00
#
_symmetry.space_group_name_H-M   'P 1'
#
loop_
_entity.id
_entity.type
_entity.pdbx_description
1 polymer ?
#
loop_
_entity_poly.entity_id
_entity_poly.type
_entity_poly.pdbx_seq_one_letter_code
_entity_poly.pdbx_strand_id
1 'polypeptide(L)'
;MNGQGRAGFMHARAAVAAAALAGAVLGAWGQEAAGGAEMPQALLLKAMFRLDVAQQVVNQAAKIAEPCEADVAAEIVAAAKTYQGREAGAIRDALESAFGERARPAFGDFVDAYAKASEAGNEAFLAALAEAVGGWGDAPPADYAALRQGMVQRVLREEIAAAGRFLADVQTWLDLKGRAEDVPPLAAWVDRAGEPAATTRQVVKRRKPAKRNPLRDAEAPAETFEGEPGGGEGSLEGFGAARKERREKALQDAQAGMQQVAEERRAAEEEFAAKKTAAAQAEADAVRKQAEKLAAAESEAIEQRKNSWSGRLKSVLTATIGATSGAFLGNVGGRAGEAAANAIFNEEGHHGRGHDRGD
;
A
#
# COMPACT_ATOMS: atom_id res chain seq x y z
N MET A 1 -67.59 -26.14 25.24
CA MET A 1 -66.79 -25.86 24.02
C MET A 1 -67.11 -24.44 23.59
N ASN A 2 -66.19 -23.50 23.79
CA ASN A 2 -66.11 -22.21 23.06
C ASN A 2 -64.97 -21.39 23.66
N GLY A 3 -63.95 -21.10 22.85
CA GLY A 3 -62.80 -20.32 23.32
C GLY A 3 -61.59 -20.29 22.39
N GLN A 4 -61.77 -20.28 21.06
CA GLN A 4 -60.70 -19.98 20.11
C GLN A 4 -61.28 -19.19 18.93
N GLY A 5 -61.00 -17.88 18.87
CA GLY A 5 -61.55 -17.05 17.78
C GLY A 5 -61.12 -15.59 17.74
N ARG A 6 -60.05 -15.17 18.44
CA ARG A 6 -59.64 -13.75 18.44
C ARG A 6 -58.16 -13.44 18.21
N ALA A 7 -57.27 -14.43 18.12
CA ALA A 7 -55.83 -14.18 17.88
C ALA A 7 -55.45 -14.05 16.39
N GLY A 8 -56.25 -14.56 15.45
CA GLY A 8 -55.91 -14.58 14.01
C GLY A 8 -56.14 -13.26 13.25
N PHE A 9 -56.99 -12.37 13.76
CA PHE A 9 -57.40 -11.16 13.02
C PHE A 9 -56.50 -9.94 13.24
N MET A 10 -55.67 -9.91 14.28
CA MET A 10 -54.74 -8.77 14.50
C MET A 10 -53.45 -8.91 13.68
N HIS A 11 -52.92 -10.12 13.51
CA HIS A 11 -51.73 -10.33 12.67
C HIS A 11 -51.99 -10.12 11.18
N ALA A 12 -53.17 -10.52 10.67
CA ALA A 12 -53.54 -10.27 9.28
C ALA A 12 -53.70 -8.77 8.97
N ARG A 13 -54.25 -7.96 9.90
CA ARG A 13 -54.41 -6.51 9.70
C ARG A 13 -53.10 -5.74 9.81
N ALA A 14 -52.17 -6.19 10.66
CA ALA A 14 -50.82 -5.63 10.71
C ALA A 14 -50.01 -5.91 9.43
N ALA A 15 -50.10 -7.13 8.89
CA ALA A 15 -49.44 -7.50 7.64
C ALA A 15 -50.02 -6.74 6.42
N VAL A 16 -51.35 -6.57 6.36
CA VAL A 16 -52.01 -5.80 5.28
C VAL A 16 -51.72 -4.30 5.39
N ALA A 17 -51.65 -3.75 6.61
CA ALA A 17 -51.27 -2.35 6.82
C ALA A 17 -49.79 -2.08 6.50
N ALA A 18 -48.89 -3.02 6.81
CA ALA A 18 -47.48 -2.95 6.45
C ALA A 18 -47.26 -3.06 4.92
N ALA A 19 -48.01 -3.92 4.24
CA ALA A 19 -48.00 -4.01 2.78
C ALA A 19 -48.55 -2.74 2.10
N ALA A 20 -49.59 -2.12 2.67
CA ALA A 20 -50.14 -0.87 2.16
C ALA A 20 -49.20 0.34 2.37
N LEU A 21 -48.47 0.39 3.49
CA LEU A 21 -47.44 1.40 3.73
C LEU A 21 -46.20 1.19 2.84
N ALA A 22 -45.80 -0.05 2.57
CA ALA A 22 -44.73 -0.36 1.61
C ALA A 22 -45.12 0.06 0.17
N GLY A 23 -46.38 -0.17 -0.22
CA GLY A 23 -46.92 0.29 -1.51
C GLY A 23 -47.00 1.82 -1.63
N ALA A 24 -47.31 2.52 -0.54
CA ALA A 24 -47.37 4.00 -0.52
C ALA A 24 -45.97 4.64 -0.58
N VAL A 25 -44.96 4.04 0.07
CA VAL A 25 -43.57 4.48 -0.06
C VAL A 25 -43.04 4.20 -1.47
N LEU A 26 -43.36 3.04 -2.07
CA LEU A 26 -42.99 2.74 -3.47
C LEU A 26 -43.62 3.71 -4.48
N GLY A 27 -44.87 4.14 -4.26
CA GLY A 27 -45.54 5.13 -5.10
C GLY A 27 -44.91 6.53 -5.09
N ALA A 28 -44.26 6.91 -3.97
CA ALA A 28 -43.59 8.20 -3.86
C ALA A 28 -42.22 8.25 -4.58
N TRP A 29 -41.56 7.10 -4.77
CA TRP A 29 -40.26 7.02 -5.44
C TRP A 29 -40.38 6.70 -6.94
N GLY A 30 -41.53 6.20 -7.39
CA GLY A 30 -41.77 5.83 -8.80
C GLY A 30 -42.19 6.99 -9.72
N GLN A 31 -42.51 8.18 -9.20
CA GLN A 31 -43.16 9.24 -9.99
C GLN A 31 -42.27 10.47 -10.31
N GLU A 32 -41.03 10.51 -9.83
CA GLU A 32 -40.09 11.63 -10.05
C GLU A 32 -38.89 11.27 -10.95
N ALA A 33 -38.92 10.12 -11.64
CA ALA A 33 -37.81 9.61 -12.46
C ALA A 33 -37.93 9.96 -13.96
N ALA A 34 -38.35 11.18 -14.29
CA ALA A 34 -38.27 11.71 -15.66
C ALA A 34 -37.08 12.68 -15.78
N GLY A 35 -35.86 12.15 -15.70
CA GLY A 35 -34.64 12.97 -15.77
C GLY A 35 -33.32 12.21 -15.64
N GLY A 36 -32.98 11.34 -16.59
CA GLY A 36 -31.63 11.18 -17.17
C GLY A 36 -30.36 10.93 -16.32
N ALA A 37 -30.42 10.59 -15.03
CA ALA A 37 -29.24 10.23 -14.23
C ALA A 37 -29.34 8.79 -13.70
N GLU A 38 -28.22 8.07 -13.59
CA GLU A 38 -28.14 6.73 -12.96
C GLU A 38 -28.96 6.66 -11.68
N MET A 39 -29.68 5.54 -11.51
CA MET A 39 -30.79 5.44 -10.58
C MET A 39 -30.34 5.65 -9.12
N PRO A 40 -30.99 6.55 -8.36
CA PRO A 40 -30.66 6.89 -6.97
C PRO A 40 -30.49 5.68 -6.03
N GLN A 41 -31.18 4.58 -6.30
CA GLN A 41 -31.15 3.36 -5.47
C GLN A 41 -29.84 2.56 -5.57
N ALA A 42 -29.17 2.58 -6.73
CA ALA A 42 -27.90 1.85 -6.91
C ALA A 42 -26.80 2.46 -6.05
N LEU A 43 -26.74 3.79 -6.00
CA LEU A 43 -25.81 4.53 -5.15
C LEU A 43 -26.07 4.25 -3.67
N LEU A 44 -27.32 4.27 -3.23
CA LEU A 44 -27.71 3.99 -1.85
C LEU A 44 -27.37 2.55 -1.44
N LEU A 45 -27.63 1.58 -2.32
CA LEU A 45 -27.25 0.18 -2.09
C LEU A 45 -25.73 0.05 -2.00
N LYS A 46 -24.98 0.62 -2.95
CA LYS A 46 -23.51 0.59 -2.94
C LYS A 46 -22.94 1.23 -1.67
N ALA A 47 -23.48 2.38 -1.25
CA ALA A 47 -23.10 3.08 -0.02
C ALA A 47 -23.29 2.19 1.23
N MET A 48 -24.45 1.54 1.35
CA MET A 48 -24.75 0.63 2.46
C MET A 48 -23.73 -0.50 2.56
N PHE A 49 -23.45 -1.20 1.44
CA PHE A 49 -22.47 -2.28 1.47
C PHE A 49 -21.02 -1.79 1.66
N ARG A 50 -20.65 -0.60 1.15
CA ARG A 50 -19.32 -0.02 1.41
C ARG A 50 -19.13 0.29 2.90
N LEU A 51 -20.17 0.78 3.57
CA LEU A 51 -20.16 1.00 5.02
C LEU A 51 -19.95 -0.34 5.76
N ASP A 52 -20.63 -1.41 5.34
CA ASP A 52 -20.44 -2.75 5.91
C ASP A 52 -19.01 -3.27 5.70
N VAL A 53 -18.42 -3.05 4.51
CA VAL A 53 -17.02 -3.40 4.23
C VAL A 53 -16.08 -2.65 5.19
N ALA A 54 -16.26 -1.34 5.35
CA ALA A 54 -15.45 -0.52 6.26
C ALA A 54 -15.56 -1.01 7.72
N GLN A 55 -16.76 -1.35 8.17
CA GLN A 55 -16.96 -1.91 9.51
C GLN A 55 -16.27 -3.27 9.67
N GLN A 56 -16.31 -4.14 8.64
CA GLN A 56 -15.59 -5.41 8.69
C GLN A 56 -14.08 -5.22 8.73
N VAL A 57 -13.52 -4.22 8.02
CA VAL A 57 -12.10 -3.88 8.12
C VAL A 57 -11.73 -3.55 9.56
N VAL A 58 -12.51 -2.72 10.24
CA VAL A 58 -12.29 -2.37 11.66
C VAL A 58 -12.35 -3.62 12.55
N ASN A 59 -13.34 -4.48 12.36
CA ASN A 59 -13.48 -5.71 13.12
C ASN A 59 -12.29 -6.67 12.91
N GLN A 60 -11.79 -6.79 11.68
CA GLN A 60 -10.63 -7.64 11.39
C GLN A 60 -9.33 -7.02 11.93
N ALA A 61 -9.15 -5.70 11.81
CA ALA A 61 -8.02 -4.99 12.40
C ALA A 61 -7.99 -5.16 13.93
N ALA A 62 -9.15 -5.11 14.60
CA ALA A 62 -9.25 -5.37 16.03
C ALA A 62 -8.79 -6.80 16.39
N LYS A 63 -9.13 -7.81 15.58
CA LYS A 63 -8.66 -9.20 15.78
C LYS A 63 -7.15 -9.34 15.56
N ILE A 64 -6.56 -8.55 14.65
CA ILE A 64 -5.10 -8.49 14.48
C ILE A 64 -4.45 -7.84 15.70
N ALA A 65 -5.09 -6.82 16.27
CA ALA A 65 -4.60 -6.07 17.43
C ALA A 65 -4.72 -6.83 18.76
N GLU A 66 -5.70 -7.72 18.91
CA GLU A 66 -5.99 -8.46 20.15
C GLU A 66 -4.77 -9.15 20.81
N PRO A 67 -3.90 -9.87 20.09
CA PRO A 67 -2.71 -10.48 20.68
C PRO A 67 -1.52 -9.53 20.86
N CYS A 68 -1.64 -8.26 20.46
CA CYS A 68 -0.53 -7.31 20.44
C CYS A 68 -0.38 -6.54 21.76
N GLU A 69 0.80 -5.98 21.99
CA GLU A 69 1.02 -5.02 23.08
C GLU A 69 0.15 -3.77 22.90
N ALA A 70 -0.19 -3.10 24.01
CA ALA A 70 -1.16 -2.00 24.03
C ALA A 70 -0.84 -0.88 23.03
N ASP A 71 0.43 -0.49 22.91
CA ASP A 71 0.86 0.59 22.01
C ASP A 71 0.71 0.18 20.53
N VAL A 72 1.06 -1.07 20.20
CA VAL A 72 0.91 -1.63 18.85
C VAL A 72 -0.57 -1.80 18.51
N ALA A 73 -1.37 -2.30 19.45
CA ALA A 73 -2.81 -2.43 19.30
C ALA A 73 -3.49 -1.07 19.07
N ALA A 74 -3.07 -0.03 19.81
CA ALA A 74 -3.58 1.32 19.65
C ALA A 74 -3.28 1.90 18.27
N GLU A 75 -2.08 1.68 17.72
CA GLU A 75 -1.74 2.09 16.35
C GLU A 75 -2.63 1.40 15.31
N ILE A 76 -2.86 0.09 15.44
CA ILE A 76 -3.71 -0.68 14.53
C ILE A 76 -5.16 -0.17 14.57
N VAL A 77 -5.70 0.05 15.77
CA VAL A 77 -7.06 0.57 15.95
C VAL A 77 -7.19 1.99 15.40
N ALA A 78 -6.19 2.85 15.61
CA ALA A 78 -6.18 4.22 15.07
C ALA A 78 -6.13 4.22 13.54
N ALA A 79 -5.30 3.37 12.93
CA ALA A 79 -5.23 3.23 11.48
C ALA A 79 -6.56 2.72 10.89
N ALA A 80 -7.19 1.73 11.55
CA ALA A 80 -8.48 1.21 11.13
C ALA A 80 -9.61 2.24 11.23
N LYS A 81 -9.63 3.07 12.29
CA LYS A 81 -10.57 4.20 12.42
C LYS A 81 -10.33 5.26 11.35
N THR A 82 -9.07 5.54 11.03
CA THR A 82 -8.73 6.48 9.94
C THR A 82 -9.22 5.96 8.60
N TYR A 83 -9.04 4.67 8.32
CA TYR A 83 -9.60 4.01 7.13
C TYR A 83 -11.13 4.13 7.09
N GLN A 84 -11.80 3.83 8.20
CA GLN A 84 -13.26 3.94 8.31
C GLN A 84 -13.75 5.36 8.03
N GLY A 85 -13.13 6.38 8.62
CA GLY A 85 -13.50 7.78 8.39
C GLY A 85 -13.25 8.25 6.95
N ARG A 86 -12.19 7.78 6.29
CA ARG A 86 -11.96 8.04 4.86
C ARG A 86 -13.07 7.43 3.99
N GLU A 87 -13.49 6.20 4.27
CA GLU A 87 -14.59 5.55 3.55
C GLU A 87 -15.94 6.22 3.84
N ALA A 88 -16.23 6.56 5.11
CA ALA A 88 -17.43 7.28 5.50
C ALA A 88 -17.51 8.65 4.82
N GLY A 89 -16.40 9.39 4.78
CA GLY A 89 -16.29 10.66 4.04
C GLY A 89 -16.55 10.50 2.55
N ALA A 90 -15.94 9.51 1.89
CA ALA A 90 -16.17 9.24 0.48
C ALA A 90 -17.62 8.84 0.15
N ILE A 91 -18.27 8.08 1.05
CA ILE A 91 -19.69 7.74 0.93
C ILE A 91 -20.54 9.00 1.10
N ARG A 92 -20.27 9.80 2.13
CA ARG A 92 -20.98 11.06 2.39
C ARG A 92 -20.92 11.98 1.18
N ASP A 93 -19.72 12.23 0.65
CA ASP A 93 -19.51 13.16 -0.46
C ASP A 93 -20.28 12.69 -1.72
N ALA A 94 -20.30 11.37 -1.98
CA ALA A 94 -21.07 10.80 -3.08
C ALA A 94 -22.59 10.94 -2.87
N LEU A 95 -23.08 10.72 -1.65
CA LEU A 95 -24.50 10.88 -1.32
C LEU A 95 -24.93 12.35 -1.35
N GLU A 96 -24.13 13.27 -0.81
CA GLU A 96 -24.39 14.71 -0.85
C GLU A 96 -24.38 15.25 -2.28
N SER A 97 -23.48 14.77 -3.13
CA SER A 97 -23.47 15.13 -4.55
C SER A 97 -24.73 14.70 -5.30
N ALA A 98 -25.38 13.60 -4.88
CA ALA A 98 -26.57 13.07 -5.56
C ALA A 98 -27.90 13.57 -4.96
N PHE A 99 -27.95 13.79 -3.65
CA PHE A 99 -29.18 14.07 -2.91
C PHE A 99 -29.18 15.42 -2.18
N GLY A 100 -28.05 16.14 -2.14
CA GLY A 100 -27.90 17.39 -1.39
C GLY A 100 -28.27 17.23 0.09
N GLU A 101 -29.06 18.16 0.62
CA GLU A 101 -29.53 18.13 2.01
C GLU A 101 -30.38 16.88 2.35
N ARG A 102 -30.93 16.20 1.34
CA ARG A 102 -31.69 14.95 1.53
C ARG A 102 -30.80 13.71 1.64
N ALA A 103 -29.48 13.82 1.51
CA ALA A 103 -28.57 12.67 1.53
C ALA A 103 -28.71 11.82 2.80
N ARG A 104 -28.65 12.45 3.98
CA ARG A 104 -28.80 11.77 5.28
C ARG A 104 -30.14 11.07 5.43
N PRO A 105 -31.30 11.75 5.29
CA PRO A 105 -32.60 11.08 5.42
C PRO A 105 -32.85 10.04 4.32
N ALA A 106 -32.47 10.30 3.07
CA ALA A 106 -32.64 9.34 1.98
C ALA A 106 -31.85 8.04 2.22
N PHE A 107 -30.63 8.15 2.73
CA PHE A 107 -29.83 6.99 3.09
C PHE A 107 -30.41 6.21 4.27
N GLY A 108 -30.84 6.89 5.33
CA GLY A 108 -31.49 6.25 6.47
C GLY A 108 -32.78 5.52 6.07
N ASP A 109 -33.67 6.19 5.34
CA ASP A 109 -34.94 5.63 4.86
C ASP A 109 -34.71 4.42 3.96
N PHE A 110 -33.70 4.48 3.10
CA PHE A 110 -33.33 3.37 2.22
C PHE A 110 -32.86 2.13 3.01
N VAL A 111 -31.99 2.31 3.99
CA VAL A 111 -31.48 1.19 4.82
C VAL A 111 -32.64 0.53 5.58
N ASP A 112 -33.56 1.32 6.13
CA ASP A 112 -34.74 0.78 6.82
C ASP A 112 -35.70 0.07 5.85
N ALA A 113 -35.90 0.61 4.64
CA ALA A 113 -36.71 -0.02 3.60
C ALA A 113 -36.08 -1.34 3.13
N TYR A 114 -34.77 -1.36 2.90
CA TYR A 114 -34.01 -2.54 2.54
C TYR A 114 -34.10 -3.63 3.61
N ALA A 115 -33.94 -3.27 4.89
CA ALA A 115 -34.06 -4.20 6.01
C ALA A 115 -35.42 -4.91 6.02
N LYS A 116 -36.51 -4.13 5.96
CA LYS A 116 -37.89 -4.64 5.96
C LYS A 116 -38.16 -5.49 4.72
N ALA A 117 -37.71 -5.05 3.55
CA ALA A 117 -37.93 -5.75 2.30
C ALA A 117 -37.16 -7.09 2.25
N SER A 118 -35.93 -7.12 2.77
CA SER A 118 -35.14 -8.34 2.87
C SER A 118 -35.73 -9.34 3.86
N GLU A 119 -36.26 -8.90 5.00
CA GLU A 119 -36.91 -9.78 5.99
C GLU A 119 -38.22 -10.35 5.46
N ALA A 120 -39.01 -9.53 4.76
CA ALA A 120 -40.26 -9.95 4.15
C ALA A 120 -40.08 -10.77 2.86
N GLY A 121 -38.85 -10.94 2.36
CA GLY A 121 -38.58 -11.60 1.08
C GLY A 121 -39.27 -10.89 -0.10
N ASN A 122 -39.32 -9.56 -0.09
CA ASN A 122 -40.05 -8.78 -1.09
C ASN A 122 -39.34 -8.84 -2.46
N GLU A 123 -39.87 -9.66 -3.37
CA GLU A 123 -39.32 -9.88 -4.71
C GLU A 123 -39.39 -8.63 -5.60
N ALA A 124 -40.43 -7.79 -5.47
CA ALA A 124 -40.56 -6.57 -6.28
C ALA A 124 -39.48 -5.54 -5.94
N PHE A 125 -39.18 -5.37 -4.64
CA PHE A 125 -38.10 -4.50 -4.20
C PHE A 125 -36.72 -5.05 -4.62
N LEU A 126 -36.53 -6.38 -4.55
CA LEU A 126 -35.32 -7.03 -5.05
C LEU A 126 -35.11 -6.81 -6.56
N ALA A 127 -36.17 -6.97 -7.36
CA ALA A 127 -36.12 -6.76 -8.80
C ALA A 127 -35.76 -5.30 -9.14
N ALA A 128 -36.36 -4.34 -8.44
CA ALA A 128 -36.02 -2.91 -8.60
C ALA A 128 -34.55 -2.63 -8.25
N LEU A 129 -34.01 -3.21 -7.18
CA LEU A 129 -32.59 -3.08 -6.83
C LEU A 129 -31.67 -3.73 -7.88
N ALA A 130 -32.04 -4.92 -8.36
CA ALA A 130 -31.27 -5.62 -9.38
C ALA A 130 -31.21 -4.80 -10.67
N GLU A 131 -32.35 -4.25 -11.11
CA GLU A 131 -32.43 -3.37 -12.27
C GLU A 131 -31.61 -2.08 -12.06
N ALA A 132 -31.74 -1.44 -10.90
CA ALA A 132 -31.01 -0.21 -10.57
C ALA A 132 -29.49 -0.40 -10.64
N VAL A 133 -28.98 -1.48 -10.06
CA VAL A 133 -27.53 -1.76 -10.02
C VAL A 133 -27.00 -2.16 -11.39
N GLY A 134 -27.81 -2.88 -12.19
CA GLY A 134 -27.40 -3.39 -13.48
C GLY A 134 -26.20 -4.36 -13.41
N GLY A 135 -25.66 -4.74 -14.56
CA GLY A 135 -24.39 -5.49 -14.62
C GLY A 135 -24.45 -6.95 -14.10
N TRP A 136 -25.63 -7.51 -13.88
CA TRP A 136 -25.80 -8.90 -13.43
C TRP A 136 -25.58 -9.96 -14.52
N GLY A 137 -25.51 -9.55 -15.79
CA GLY A 137 -25.49 -10.44 -16.95
C GLY A 137 -26.84 -11.14 -17.14
N ASP A 138 -26.82 -12.38 -17.62
CA ASP A 138 -28.03 -13.17 -17.89
C ASP A 138 -28.71 -13.74 -16.62
N ALA A 139 -28.11 -13.52 -15.45
CA ALA A 139 -28.54 -14.09 -14.18
C ALA A 139 -28.65 -12.98 -13.10
N PRO A 140 -29.76 -12.23 -13.06
CA PRO A 140 -30.06 -11.34 -11.94
C PRO A 140 -30.19 -12.14 -10.63
N PRO A 141 -29.99 -11.49 -9.47
CA PRO A 141 -30.08 -12.17 -8.17
C PRO A 141 -31.49 -12.72 -7.94
N ALA A 142 -31.58 -14.02 -7.67
CA ALA A 142 -32.85 -14.70 -7.43
C ALA A 142 -33.45 -14.39 -6.04
N ASP A 143 -32.61 -14.01 -5.08
CA ASP A 143 -33.02 -13.64 -3.73
C ASP A 143 -32.05 -12.59 -3.15
N TYR A 144 -32.35 -12.08 -1.94
CA TYR A 144 -31.50 -11.11 -1.25
C TYR A 144 -30.13 -11.68 -0.88
N ALA A 145 -29.98 -13.00 -0.72
CA ALA A 145 -28.67 -13.62 -0.45
C ALA A 145 -27.79 -13.59 -1.71
N ALA A 146 -28.36 -13.90 -2.87
CA ALA A 146 -27.73 -13.80 -4.18
C ALA A 146 -27.38 -12.35 -4.52
N LEU A 147 -28.25 -11.37 -4.19
CA LEU A 147 -27.95 -9.94 -4.33
C LEU A 147 -26.70 -9.58 -3.52
N ARG A 148 -26.67 -9.97 -2.24
CA ARG A 148 -25.56 -9.67 -1.32
C ARG A 148 -24.26 -10.30 -1.79
N GLN A 149 -24.29 -11.57 -2.18
CA GLN A 149 -23.13 -12.24 -2.75
C GLN A 149 -22.65 -11.54 -4.02
N GLY A 150 -23.58 -11.18 -4.91
CA GLY A 150 -23.30 -10.50 -6.15
C GLY A 150 -22.68 -9.11 -5.96
N MET A 151 -23.19 -8.32 -5.00
CA MET A 151 -22.63 -7.03 -4.62
C MET A 151 -21.16 -7.17 -4.18
N VAL A 152 -20.87 -8.13 -3.31
CA VAL A 152 -19.50 -8.40 -2.81
C VAL A 152 -18.59 -8.92 -3.93
N GLN A 153 -19.08 -9.81 -4.78
CA GLN A 153 -18.21 -10.49 -5.77
C GLN A 153 -17.97 -9.67 -7.04
N ARG A 154 -18.95 -8.85 -7.44
CA ARG A 154 -18.95 -8.16 -8.73
C ARG A 154 -18.90 -6.64 -8.59
N VAL A 155 -19.81 -6.07 -7.80
CA VAL A 155 -20.01 -4.61 -7.74
C VAL A 155 -18.94 -3.92 -6.90
N LEU A 156 -18.54 -4.54 -5.78
CA LEU A 156 -17.58 -3.98 -4.82
C LEU A 156 -16.18 -4.60 -4.92
N ARG A 157 -15.84 -5.09 -6.11
CA ARG A 157 -14.58 -5.82 -6.31
C ARG A 157 -13.36 -4.96 -5.96
N GLU A 158 -13.39 -3.69 -6.34
CA GLU A 158 -12.28 -2.75 -6.13
C GLU A 158 -12.19 -2.33 -4.67
N GLU A 159 -13.32 -2.03 -4.04
CA GLU A 159 -13.41 -1.63 -2.63
C GLU A 159 -12.93 -2.78 -1.71
N ILE A 160 -13.28 -4.03 -2.02
CA ILE A 160 -12.79 -5.20 -1.28
C ILE A 160 -11.31 -5.43 -1.51
N ALA A 161 -10.79 -5.18 -2.72
CA ALA A 161 -9.36 -5.28 -2.99
C ALA A 161 -8.58 -4.20 -2.22
N ALA A 162 -9.10 -2.97 -2.15
CA ALA A 162 -8.51 -1.89 -1.36
C ALA A 162 -8.54 -2.21 0.15
N ALA A 163 -9.67 -2.70 0.66
CA ALA A 163 -9.81 -3.16 2.04
C ALA A 163 -8.84 -4.32 2.37
N GLY A 164 -8.72 -5.29 1.46
CA GLY A 164 -7.80 -6.42 1.60
C GLY A 164 -6.33 -5.97 1.57
N ARG A 165 -6.01 -4.96 0.76
CA ARG A 165 -4.70 -4.33 0.73
C ARG A 165 -4.36 -3.65 2.05
N PHE A 166 -5.28 -2.85 2.59
CA PHE A 166 -5.10 -2.20 3.88
C PHE A 166 -4.77 -3.22 4.98
N LEU A 167 -5.57 -4.29 5.11
CA LEU A 167 -5.32 -5.34 6.13
C LEU A 167 -4.00 -6.09 5.92
N ALA A 168 -3.63 -6.33 4.65
CA ALA A 168 -2.34 -6.94 4.33
C ALA A 168 -1.17 -6.02 4.69
N ASP A 169 -1.31 -4.71 4.50
CA ASP A 169 -0.29 -3.72 4.87
C ASP A 169 -0.15 -3.62 6.39
N VAL A 170 -1.27 -3.63 7.14
CA VAL A 170 -1.26 -3.70 8.61
C VAL A 170 -0.55 -4.96 9.12
N GLN A 171 -0.88 -6.13 8.57
CA GLN A 171 -0.24 -7.38 8.97
C GLN A 171 1.25 -7.40 8.62
N THR A 172 1.62 -6.86 7.45
CA THR A 172 3.02 -6.78 7.02
C THR A 172 3.82 -5.83 7.91
N TRP A 173 3.24 -4.69 8.28
CA TRP A 173 3.83 -3.78 9.25
C TRP A 173 4.05 -4.45 10.61
N LEU A 174 3.07 -5.21 11.10
CA LEU A 174 3.18 -5.94 12.36
C LEU A 174 4.31 -6.98 12.33
N ASP A 175 4.38 -7.78 11.25
CA ASP A 175 5.44 -8.77 11.06
C ASP A 175 6.84 -8.13 11.05
N LEU A 176 6.96 -6.93 10.45
CA LEU A 176 8.23 -6.19 10.38
C LEU A 176 8.59 -5.55 11.72
N LYS A 177 7.62 -4.96 12.43
CA LYS A 177 7.82 -4.35 13.74
C LYS A 177 8.29 -5.37 14.78
N GLY A 178 7.87 -6.63 14.65
CA GLY A 178 8.39 -7.74 15.47
C GLY A 178 9.82 -8.17 15.14
N ARG A 179 10.41 -7.72 14.01
CA ARG A 179 11.74 -8.15 13.53
C ARG A 179 12.78 -7.03 13.47
N ALA A 180 12.35 -5.77 13.38
CA ALA A 180 13.20 -4.60 13.20
C ALA A 180 12.73 -3.44 14.09
N GLU A 181 13.69 -2.73 14.69
CA GLU A 181 13.44 -1.63 15.62
C GLU A 181 13.04 -0.33 14.89
N ASP A 182 13.54 -0.13 13.65
CA ASP A 182 13.36 1.09 12.85
C ASP A 182 12.15 1.05 11.91
N VAL A 183 11.06 0.39 12.30
CA VAL A 183 9.83 0.38 11.50
C VAL A 183 9.05 1.67 11.75
N PRO A 184 8.73 2.46 10.71
CA PRO A 184 7.98 3.71 10.88
C PRO A 184 6.56 3.44 11.43
N PRO A 185 5.91 4.44 12.04
CA PRO A 185 4.55 4.30 12.57
C PRO A 185 3.56 3.79 11.53
N LEU A 186 2.55 3.03 11.96
CA LEU A 186 1.61 2.36 11.05
C LEU A 186 0.90 3.33 10.12
N ALA A 187 0.53 4.51 10.60
CA ALA A 187 -0.12 5.54 9.79
C ALA A 187 0.76 5.94 8.57
N ALA A 188 2.04 6.22 8.82
CA ALA A 188 2.99 6.50 7.76
C ALA A 188 3.25 5.29 6.86
N TRP A 189 3.14 4.07 7.39
CA TRP A 189 3.29 2.84 6.60
C TRP A 189 2.18 2.63 5.58
N VAL A 190 0.94 2.76 6.02
CA VAL A 190 -0.23 2.56 5.15
C VAL A 190 -0.31 3.65 4.07
N ASP A 191 0.05 4.90 4.39
CA ASP A 191 0.00 5.99 3.42
C ASP A 191 1.08 5.89 2.32
N ARG A 192 2.24 5.26 2.60
CA ARG A 192 3.30 5.04 1.58
C ARG A 192 2.86 4.15 0.43
N ALA A 193 1.89 3.25 0.64
CA ALA A 193 1.37 2.37 -0.38
C ALA A 193 0.60 3.11 -1.49
N GLY A 194 0.24 4.38 -1.28
CA GLY A 194 -0.42 5.25 -2.27
C GLY A 194 0.50 5.77 -3.38
N GLU A 195 1.82 5.77 -3.17
CA GLU A 195 2.80 6.15 -4.20
C GLU A 195 3.34 4.90 -4.92
N PRO A 196 3.38 4.87 -6.27
CA PRO A 196 4.13 3.84 -6.97
C PRO A 196 5.57 3.93 -6.48
N ALA A 197 6.12 2.81 -6.02
CA ALA A 197 7.44 2.70 -5.39
C ALA A 197 8.51 3.45 -6.20
N ALA A 198 8.70 4.73 -5.87
CA ALA A 198 9.90 5.46 -6.20
C ALA A 198 10.98 4.76 -5.39
N THR A 199 11.87 4.09 -6.09
CA THR A 199 13.07 3.48 -5.55
C THR A 199 13.91 4.56 -4.90
N THR A 200 13.65 4.86 -3.63
CA THR A 200 14.50 5.74 -2.84
C THR A 200 15.75 4.95 -2.50
N ARG A 201 16.69 4.94 -3.47
CA ARG A 201 18.11 4.69 -3.23
C ARG A 201 18.56 5.69 -2.18
N GLN A 202 18.52 5.32 -0.90
CA GLN A 202 19.37 5.96 0.09
C GLN A 202 20.81 5.59 -0.23
N VAL A 203 21.44 6.42 -1.07
CA VAL A 203 22.89 6.42 -1.23
C VAL A 203 23.45 7.02 0.07
N VAL A 204 23.80 6.16 1.01
CA VAL A 204 24.65 6.53 2.15
C VAL A 204 26.00 6.98 1.57
N LYS A 205 26.22 8.30 1.49
CA LYS A 205 27.50 8.89 1.06
C LYS A 205 28.58 8.53 2.09
N ARG A 206 29.32 7.44 1.85
CA ARG A 206 30.58 7.17 2.54
C ARG A 206 31.56 8.31 2.25
N ARG A 207 32.00 9.03 3.29
CA ARG A 207 33.10 10.00 3.20
C ARG A 207 34.37 9.28 2.74
N LYS A 208 35.00 9.79 1.67
CA LYS A 208 36.31 9.31 1.20
C LYS A 208 37.37 9.56 2.29
N PRO A 209 38.21 8.58 2.66
CA PRO A 209 39.39 8.84 3.46
C PRO A 209 40.39 9.70 2.66
N ALA A 210 41.00 10.67 3.33
CA ALA A 210 41.99 11.56 2.73
C ALA A 210 43.24 10.75 2.32
N LYS A 211 43.69 10.91 1.07
CA LYS A 211 44.98 10.37 0.59
C LYS A 211 46.13 11.08 1.32
N ARG A 212 46.85 10.36 2.17
CA ARG A 212 48.22 10.74 2.56
C ARG A 212 49.16 10.38 1.42
N ASN A 213 50.01 11.33 1.01
CA ASN A 213 50.98 11.17 -0.08
C ASN A 213 52.33 10.68 0.49
N PRO A 214 52.76 9.43 0.24
CA PRO A 214 53.98 8.84 0.81
C PRO A 214 55.29 9.28 0.11
N LEU A 215 55.22 10.08 -0.95
CA LEU A 215 56.40 10.56 -1.70
C LEU A 215 57.06 11.81 -1.10
N ARG A 216 56.41 12.45 -0.11
CA ARG A 216 56.92 13.70 0.49
C ARG A 216 57.93 13.46 1.63
N ASP A 217 58.06 12.22 2.11
CA ASP A 217 58.94 11.85 3.22
C ASP A 217 60.26 11.18 2.76
N ALA A 218 60.49 11.07 1.43
CA ALA A 218 61.66 10.41 0.86
C ALA A 218 62.69 11.35 0.23
N GLU A 219 62.46 12.68 0.24
CA GLU A 219 63.42 13.66 -0.27
C GLU A 219 64.49 13.97 0.80
N ALA A 220 65.47 13.09 0.93
CA ALA A 220 66.73 13.41 1.60
C ALA A 220 67.66 14.14 0.59
N PRO A 221 68.27 15.28 0.95
CA PRO A 221 69.18 15.98 0.05
C PRO A 221 70.45 15.15 -0.18
N ALA A 222 70.78 14.92 -1.45
CA ALA A 222 72.02 14.27 -1.85
C ALA A 222 73.22 15.19 -1.53
N GLU A 223 74.21 14.67 -0.80
CA GLU A 223 75.49 15.34 -0.60
C GLU A 223 76.22 15.47 -1.95
N THR A 224 76.68 16.69 -2.22
CA THR A 224 77.54 17.03 -3.35
C THR A 224 78.89 16.33 -3.21
N PHE A 225 79.16 15.41 -4.13
CA PHE A 225 80.50 14.84 -4.30
C PHE A 225 81.42 15.87 -4.96
N GLU A 226 82.40 16.37 -4.20
CA GLU A 226 83.53 17.12 -4.73
C GLU A 226 84.60 16.15 -5.24
N GLY A 227 84.77 16.10 -6.56
CA GLY A 227 85.91 15.45 -7.18
C GLY A 227 86.91 16.50 -7.65
N GLU A 228 88.12 16.49 -7.08
CA GLU A 228 89.26 17.31 -7.55
C GLU A 228 90.42 16.41 -8.05
N PRO A 229 91.45 16.95 -8.73
CA PRO A 229 91.65 16.75 -10.16
C PRO A 229 92.92 15.94 -10.46
N GLY A 230 92.89 15.11 -11.49
CA GLY A 230 94.05 14.31 -11.92
C GLY A 230 94.38 14.52 -13.39
N GLY A 231 95.26 15.49 -13.67
CA GLY A 231 95.83 15.72 -14.98
C GLY A 231 96.87 14.67 -15.39
N GLY A 232 96.97 14.43 -16.70
CA GLY A 232 98.00 13.58 -17.28
C GLY A 232 97.77 13.38 -18.78
N GLU A 233 98.26 14.30 -19.61
CA GLU A 233 98.37 14.15 -21.06
C GLU A 233 99.46 13.13 -21.43
N GLY A 234 99.16 12.22 -22.36
CA GLY A 234 100.16 11.42 -23.07
C GLY A 234 99.71 10.01 -23.47
N SER A 235 99.30 9.84 -24.74
CA SER A 235 99.23 8.56 -25.49
C SER A 235 98.50 7.35 -24.85
N LEU A 236 97.51 7.61 -24.00
CA LEU A 236 96.55 6.64 -23.45
C LEU A 236 95.09 7.01 -23.80
N GLU A 237 94.87 8.10 -24.53
CA GLU A 237 93.55 8.66 -24.85
C GLU A 237 92.68 7.71 -25.68
N GLY A 238 93.25 6.90 -26.56
CA GLY A 238 92.50 5.90 -27.32
C GLY A 238 91.92 4.76 -26.46
N PHE A 239 92.64 4.34 -25.41
CA PHE A 239 92.14 3.37 -24.43
C PHE A 239 91.17 4.02 -23.43
N GLY A 240 91.39 5.29 -23.08
CA GLY A 240 90.45 6.11 -22.30
C GLY A 240 89.12 6.31 -23.02
N ALA A 241 89.15 6.65 -24.31
CA ALA A 241 87.98 6.79 -25.17
C ALA A 241 87.22 5.46 -25.31
N ALA A 242 87.91 4.36 -25.61
CA ALA A 242 87.28 3.03 -25.71
C ALA A 242 86.67 2.54 -24.38
N ARG A 243 87.29 2.84 -23.23
CA ARG A 243 86.70 2.56 -21.92
C ARG A 243 85.50 3.45 -21.62
N LYS A 244 85.58 4.73 -21.98
CA LYS A 244 84.49 5.70 -21.80
C LYS A 244 83.29 5.28 -22.63
N GLU A 245 83.48 4.93 -23.90
CA GLU A 245 82.44 4.42 -24.80
C GLU A 245 81.83 3.09 -24.31
N ARG A 246 82.64 2.15 -23.80
CA ARG A 246 82.10 0.93 -23.15
C ARG A 246 81.31 1.22 -21.89
N ARG A 247 81.74 2.19 -21.07
CA ARG A 247 80.97 2.63 -19.89
C ARG A 247 79.67 3.31 -20.30
N GLU A 248 79.70 4.16 -21.32
CA GLU A 248 78.53 4.84 -21.86
C GLU A 248 77.52 3.84 -22.42
N LYS A 249 78.00 2.86 -23.20
CA LYS A 249 77.17 1.77 -23.71
C LYS A 249 76.60 0.90 -22.58
N ALA A 250 77.41 0.52 -21.59
CA ALA A 250 76.93 -0.24 -20.43
C ALA A 250 75.90 0.56 -19.59
N LEU A 251 76.06 1.88 -19.48
CA LEU A 251 75.10 2.75 -18.82
C LEU A 251 73.80 2.88 -19.63
N GLN A 252 73.87 2.99 -20.96
CA GLN A 252 72.71 2.99 -21.84
C GLN A 252 71.97 1.65 -21.78
N ASP A 253 72.68 0.52 -21.84
CA ASP A 253 72.10 -0.82 -21.73
C ASP A 253 71.46 -1.04 -20.35
N ALA A 254 72.09 -0.55 -19.27
CA ALA A 254 71.51 -0.59 -17.92
C ALA A 254 70.28 0.33 -17.78
N GLN A 255 70.29 1.51 -18.39
CA GLN A 255 69.13 2.41 -18.41
C GLN A 255 67.97 1.81 -19.22
N ALA A 256 68.25 1.20 -20.37
CA ALA A 256 67.27 0.51 -21.19
C ALA A 256 66.66 -0.68 -20.43
N GLY A 257 67.49 -1.49 -19.76
CA GLY A 257 67.02 -2.59 -18.91
C GLY A 257 66.15 -2.12 -17.74
N MET A 258 66.51 -1.02 -17.08
CA MET A 258 65.69 -0.42 -16.01
C MET A 258 64.35 0.11 -16.54
N GLN A 259 64.33 0.72 -17.73
CA GLN A 259 63.08 1.17 -18.36
C GLN A 259 62.17 -0.01 -18.69
N GLN A 260 62.73 -1.09 -19.25
CA GLN A 260 61.97 -2.29 -19.58
C GLN A 260 61.32 -2.94 -18.35
N VAL A 261 62.07 -3.07 -17.25
CA VAL A 261 61.53 -3.60 -15.97
C VAL A 261 60.48 -2.66 -15.38
N ALA A 262 60.65 -1.34 -15.51
CA ALA A 262 59.67 -0.36 -15.05
C ALA A 262 58.36 -0.43 -15.87
N GLU A 263 58.45 -0.64 -17.18
CA GLU A 263 57.29 -0.84 -18.06
C GLU A 263 56.56 -2.15 -17.76
N GLU A 264 57.29 -3.25 -17.58
CA GLU A 264 56.71 -4.55 -17.19
C GLU A 264 55.98 -4.47 -15.84
N ARG A 265 56.56 -3.76 -14.85
CA ARG A 265 55.88 -3.54 -13.57
C ARG A 265 54.64 -2.67 -13.70
N ARG A 266 54.67 -1.60 -14.50
CA ARG A 266 53.48 -0.78 -14.76
C ARG A 266 52.38 -1.61 -15.43
N ALA A 267 52.71 -2.40 -16.45
CA ALA A 267 51.75 -3.26 -17.12
C ALA A 267 51.15 -4.32 -16.17
N ALA A 268 51.97 -4.94 -15.31
CA ALA A 268 51.51 -5.91 -14.32
C ALA A 268 50.61 -5.26 -13.24
N GLU A 269 50.95 -4.05 -12.79
CA GLU A 269 50.14 -3.27 -11.85
C GLU A 269 48.79 -2.85 -12.47
N GLU A 270 48.78 -2.44 -13.74
CA GLU A 270 47.57 -2.11 -14.49
C GLU A 270 46.67 -3.34 -14.69
N GLU A 271 47.23 -4.49 -15.05
CA GLU A 271 46.47 -5.74 -15.21
C GLU A 271 45.87 -6.19 -13.86
N PHE A 272 46.63 -6.09 -12.77
CA PHE A 272 46.14 -6.42 -11.43
C PHE A 272 45.05 -5.45 -10.96
N ALA A 273 45.21 -4.15 -11.22
CA ALA A 273 44.21 -3.14 -10.93
C ALA A 273 42.92 -3.41 -11.73
N ALA A 274 43.03 -3.72 -13.02
CA ALA A 274 41.92 -4.05 -13.89
C ALA A 274 41.17 -5.31 -13.39
N LYS A 275 41.89 -6.38 -13.06
CA LYS A 275 41.30 -7.62 -12.48
C LYS A 275 40.56 -7.33 -11.17
N LYS A 276 41.15 -6.53 -10.28
CA LYS A 276 40.51 -6.16 -9.01
C LYS A 276 39.25 -5.32 -9.21
N THR A 277 39.25 -4.39 -10.17
CA THR A 277 38.05 -3.61 -10.50
C THR A 277 36.95 -4.46 -11.15
N ALA A 278 37.31 -5.40 -12.02
CA ALA A 278 36.36 -6.31 -12.65
C ALA A 278 35.74 -7.26 -11.61
N ALA A 279 36.54 -7.80 -10.68
CA ALA A 279 36.04 -8.61 -9.57
C ALA A 279 35.08 -7.82 -8.66
N ALA A 280 35.43 -6.58 -8.31
CA ALA A 280 34.57 -5.72 -7.50
C ALA A 280 33.25 -5.37 -8.20
N GLN A 281 33.27 -5.16 -9.52
CA GLN A 281 32.05 -4.94 -10.31
C GLN A 281 31.18 -6.20 -10.37
N ALA A 282 31.78 -7.38 -10.57
CA ALA A 282 31.07 -8.65 -10.59
C ALA A 282 30.41 -8.96 -9.23
N GLU A 283 31.10 -8.66 -8.12
CA GLU A 283 30.53 -8.78 -6.77
C GLU A 283 29.37 -7.79 -6.56
N ALA A 284 29.53 -6.53 -6.99
CA ALA A 284 28.45 -5.53 -6.90
C ALA A 284 27.21 -5.95 -7.70
N ASP A 285 27.39 -6.48 -8.91
CA ASP A 285 26.29 -6.99 -9.74
C ASP A 285 25.66 -8.25 -9.15
N ALA A 286 26.44 -9.13 -8.52
CA ALA A 286 25.92 -10.30 -7.82
C ALA A 286 25.06 -9.91 -6.62
N VAL A 287 25.54 -8.95 -5.80
CA VAL A 287 24.78 -8.40 -4.66
C VAL A 287 23.50 -7.73 -5.15
N ARG A 288 23.58 -6.95 -6.24
CA ARG A 288 22.41 -6.31 -6.84
C ARG A 288 21.38 -7.33 -7.32
N LYS A 289 21.80 -8.39 -8.02
CA LYS A 289 20.90 -9.47 -8.46
C LYS A 289 20.28 -10.22 -7.28
N GLN A 290 21.01 -10.44 -6.21
CA GLN A 290 20.46 -11.05 -4.99
C GLN A 290 19.43 -10.13 -4.34
N ALA A 291 19.70 -8.84 -4.23
CA ALA A 291 18.76 -7.86 -3.70
C ALA A 291 17.48 -7.79 -4.55
N GLU A 292 17.59 -7.78 -5.88
CA GLU A 292 16.45 -7.79 -6.80
C GLU A 292 15.61 -9.09 -6.65
N LYS A 293 16.25 -10.25 -6.46
CA LYS A 293 15.55 -11.51 -6.19
C LYS A 293 14.79 -11.50 -4.85
N LEU A 294 15.40 -10.96 -3.81
CA LEU A 294 14.76 -10.83 -2.49
C LEU A 294 13.57 -9.86 -2.55
N ALA A 295 13.75 -8.70 -3.20
CA ALA A 295 12.67 -7.74 -3.41
C ALA A 295 11.50 -8.34 -4.21
N ALA A 296 11.79 -9.15 -5.24
CA ALA A 296 10.76 -9.84 -6.02
C ALA A 296 9.99 -10.86 -5.15
N ALA A 297 10.68 -11.67 -4.34
CA ALA A 297 10.05 -12.64 -3.45
C ALA A 297 9.17 -11.94 -2.38
N GLU A 298 9.63 -10.82 -1.82
CA GLU A 298 8.85 -10.00 -0.89
C GLU A 298 7.61 -9.40 -1.56
N SER A 299 7.75 -8.92 -2.80
CA SER A 299 6.61 -8.39 -3.56
C SER A 299 5.53 -9.46 -3.81
N GLU A 300 5.95 -10.70 -4.12
CA GLU A 300 5.02 -11.82 -4.31
C GLU A 300 4.32 -12.21 -2.99
N ALA A 301 5.07 -12.25 -1.88
CA ALA A 301 4.49 -12.53 -0.57
C ALA A 301 3.45 -11.48 -0.15
N ILE A 302 3.71 -10.21 -0.46
CA ILE A 302 2.76 -9.12 -0.25
C ILE A 302 1.50 -9.31 -1.09
N GLU A 303 1.63 -9.62 -2.39
CA GLU A 303 0.47 -9.89 -3.26
C GLU A 303 -0.35 -11.10 -2.80
N GLN A 304 0.31 -12.18 -2.38
CA GLN A 304 -0.38 -13.35 -1.82
C GLN A 304 -1.17 -12.98 -0.55
N ARG A 305 -0.62 -12.11 0.31
CA ARG A 305 -1.34 -11.61 1.51
C ARG A 305 -2.54 -10.75 1.14
N LYS A 306 -2.41 -9.84 0.18
CA LYS A 306 -3.54 -9.01 -0.32
C LYS A 306 -4.67 -9.88 -0.86
N ASN A 307 -4.33 -10.91 -1.65
CA ASN A 307 -5.30 -11.86 -2.19
C ASN A 307 -5.94 -12.71 -1.10
N SER A 308 -5.16 -13.16 -0.12
CA SER A 308 -5.66 -13.91 1.05
C SER A 308 -6.64 -13.07 1.88
N TRP A 309 -6.30 -11.82 2.19
CA TRP A 309 -7.19 -10.92 2.92
C TRP A 309 -8.45 -10.57 2.13
N SER A 310 -8.34 -10.29 0.83
CA SER A 310 -9.49 -10.07 -0.03
C SER A 310 -10.42 -11.30 -0.05
N GLY A 311 -9.86 -12.51 -0.12
CA GLY A 311 -10.63 -13.76 -0.03
C GLY A 311 -11.31 -13.95 1.32
N ARG A 312 -10.59 -13.67 2.43
CA ARG A 312 -11.14 -13.70 3.78
C ARG A 312 -12.26 -12.69 3.97
N LEU A 313 -12.09 -11.45 3.49
CA LEU A 313 -13.13 -10.43 3.54
C LEU A 313 -14.35 -10.84 2.74
N LYS A 314 -14.18 -11.38 1.52
CA LYS A 314 -15.31 -11.91 0.74
C LYS A 314 -16.04 -13.01 1.51
N SER A 315 -15.30 -13.98 2.07
CA SER A 315 -15.88 -15.08 2.84
C SER A 315 -16.64 -14.57 4.06
N VAL A 316 -16.00 -13.73 4.88
CA VAL A 316 -16.63 -13.10 6.05
C VAL A 316 -17.85 -12.33 5.60
N LEU A 317 -17.76 -11.40 4.66
CA LEU A 317 -18.91 -10.64 4.18
C LEU A 317 -20.02 -11.57 3.67
N THR A 318 -19.75 -12.59 2.86
CA THR A 318 -20.82 -13.50 2.39
C THR A 318 -21.47 -14.32 3.52
N ALA A 319 -20.70 -14.77 4.52
CA ALA A 319 -21.23 -15.54 5.66
C ALA A 319 -21.94 -14.64 6.68
N THR A 320 -21.30 -13.50 7.00
CA THR A 320 -21.75 -12.46 7.90
C THR A 320 -22.96 -11.74 7.33
N ILE A 321 -23.11 -11.55 6.03
CA ILE A 321 -24.30 -10.90 5.48
C ILE A 321 -25.55 -11.82 5.56
N GLY A 322 -25.37 -13.13 5.79
CA GLY A 322 -26.46 -14.05 6.15
C GLY A 322 -26.81 -14.07 7.65
N ALA A 323 -25.83 -13.82 8.53
CA ALA A 323 -25.97 -13.89 10.00
C ALA A 323 -25.95 -12.52 10.72
N THR A 324 -25.60 -11.46 9.99
CA THR A 324 -25.12 -10.15 10.47
C THR A 324 -25.56 -9.05 9.51
N SER A 325 -26.76 -9.18 8.96
CA SER A 325 -27.76 -8.11 9.13
C SER A 325 -27.94 -7.77 10.64
N GLY A 326 -26.85 -7.56 11.38
CA GLY A 326 -26.73 -7.78 12.82
C GLY A 326 -25.92 -6.69 13.51
N ALA A 327 -24.94 -6.08 12.82
CA ALA A 327 -24.17 -4.97 13.39
C ALA A 327 -24.89 -3.62 13.26
N PHE A 328 -25.52 -3.33 12.10
CA PHE A 328 -26.42 -2.18 11.90
C PHE A 328 -27.89 -2.60 11.83
N LEU A 329 -28.16 -3.74 11.21
CA LEU A 329 -29.50 -4.30 10.99
C LEU A 329 -30.00 -5.20 12.15
N GLY A 330 -29.13 -5.50 13.13
CA GLY A 330 -29.47 -6.34 14.29
C GLY A 330 -30.21 -5.61 15.41
N ASN A 331 -30.24 -4.27 15.34
CA ASN A 331 -31.28 -3.49 15.98
C ASN A 331 -32.56 -3.60 15.13
N VAL A 332 -33.17 -4.77 15.18
CA VAL A 332 -34.48 -5.04 14.56
C VAL A 332 -35.51 -4.13 15.23
N GLY A 333 -35.81 -2.99 14.60
CA GLY A 333 -36.80 -2.02 15.07
C GLY A 333 -36.42 -0.56 14.82
N GLY A 334 -36.71 -0.05 13.62
CA GLY A 334 -36.85 1.39 13.32
C GLY A 334 -35.63 2.31 13.53
N ARG A 335 -34.43 1.77 13.77
CA ARG A 335 -33.20 2.55 14.02
C ARG A 335 -31.98 2.13 13.20
N ALA A 336 -32.10 1.15 12.30
CA ALA A 336 -30.98 0.69 11.48
C ALA A 336 -30.53 1.78 10.51
N GLY A 337 -31.49 2.45 9.87
CA GLY A 337 -31.26 3.61 9.02
C GLY A 337 -30.63 4.79 9.76
N GLU A 338 -31.11 5.09 10.98
CA GLU A 338 -30.54 6.15 11.80
C GLU A 338 -29.09 5.85 12.22
N ALA A 339 -28.80 4.61 12.62
CA ALA A 339 -27.45 4.20 12.97
C ALA A 339 -26.48 4.26 11.77
N ALA A 340 -26.90 3.77 10.61
CA ALA A 340 -26.10 3.82 9.38
C ALA A 340 -25.87 5.26 8.91
N ALA A 341 -26.90 6.10 8.97
CA ALA A 341 -26.79 7.52 8.67
C ALA A 341 -25.85 8.23 9.66
N ASN A 342 -25.94 7.93 10.96
CA ASN A 342 -25.05 8.53 11.95
C ASN A 342 -23.57 8.12 11.75
N ALA A 343 -23.31 6.89 11.29
CA ALA A 343 -21.95 6.43 10.99
C ALA A 343 -21.29 7.19 9.84
N ILE A 344 -22.06 7.82 8.95
CA ILE A 344 -21.56 8.58 7.80
C ILE A 344 -21.60 10.10 8.08
N PHE A 345 -22.71 10.58 8.66
CA PHE A 345 -23.03 12.00 8.73
C PHE A 345 -22.73 12.65 10.11
N ASN A 346 -22.54 11.86 11.18
CA ASN A 346 -22.28 12.41 12.52
C ASN A 346 -20.82 12.21 13.01
N GLU A 347 -19.88 11.81 12.15
CA GLU A 347 -18.44 11.77 12.50
C GLU A 347 -17.80 13.18 12.64
N GLU A 348 -18.59 14.21 12.98
CA GLU A 348 -18.08 15.50 13.43
C GLU A 348 -17.53 15.38 14.86
N GLY A 349 -16.29 14.89 14.92
CA GLY A 349 -15.42 14.98 16.08
C GLY A 349 -13.93 15.02 15.76
N HIS A 350 -13.47 14.63 14.57
CA HIS A 350 -12.02 14.48 14.32
C HIS A 350 -11.46 14.91 12.95
N HIS A 351 -12.22 15.61 12.12
CA HIS A 351 -11.63 16.33 10.98
C HIS A 351 -11.70 17.83 11.24
N GLY A 352 -10.59 18.35 11.75
CA GLY A 352 -10.35 19.78 11.85
C GLY A 352 -10.56 20.42 10.49
N ARG A 353 -11.64 21.18 10.36
CA ARG A 353 -11.70 22.27 9.41
C ARG A 353 -10.66 23.27 9.90
N GLY A 354 -9.47 23.22 9.32
CA GLY A 354 -8.56 24.35 9.29
C GLY A 354 -9.25 25.48 8.54
N HIS A 355 -10.15 26.18 9.24
CA HIS A 355 -10.62 27.47 8.79
C HIS A 355 -9.60 28.45 9.32
N ASP A 356 -8.62 28.76 8.46
CA ASP A 356 -7.96 30.06 8.49
C ASP A 356 -9.06 31.12 8.60
N ARG A 357 -9.12 31.78 9.75
CA ARG A 357 -9.66 33.13 9.87
C ARG A 357 -8.48 34.00 10.26
N GLY A 358 -7.69 34.35 9.25
CA GLY A 358 -7.07 35.65 9.20
C GLY A 358 -8.17 36.66 8.89
N ASP A 359 -8.60 37.37 9.92
CA ASP A 359 -8.71 38.83 9.97
C ASP A 359 -9.24 39.26 11.35
#